data_AF-A0A9N9VHL8-F1
#
_entry.id   AF-A0A9N9VHL8-F1
#
_cell.length_a   1.000
_cell.length_b   1.000
_cell.length_c   1.000
_cell.angle_alpha   90.00
_cell.angle_beta   90.00
_cell.angle_gamma   90.00
#
_symmetry.space_group_name_H-M   'P 1'
#
loop_
_entity.id
_entity.type
_entity.pdbx_description
1 polymer ?
#
loop_
_entity_poly.entity_id
_entity_poly.type
_entity_poly.pdbx_seq_one_letter_code
_entity_poly.pdbx_strand_id
1 'polypeptide(L)'
;MASPIDTEMTSCTCHHKKAFVGIDMGATHAGISCITYVDCQACGKKHDKVRHHTLVNKFPVLLAYAYDSSRPAFRFVETKGNLYHHETALSNFKLLLPEMDSYQNQCHTEAIIQYINKTTLDVATHHGHGIVVEMVKKYLDGLINLMLEKMAETAPGILKEDMKIILTYPKFFQSSTGEAFTLLSQAIDLLDMQGILSIDKLPEHSAALKASLYFAGGDLWRHQMANAWVVVADCGGMTIDAVLYRIPAPNTAEDTTQFHQLSSSLGGGVWVDQAIDMYARQHLRTWPGGHDYSLFEMRVQQVMDHWHRVIKPEFEPDDRLPALALGNGLFFEYPRDVIIKAFNDVIEIIYNAVSELWHARGLNGMHPKGLILSGGLAQQEYLKDQLLEKLRRKIDRNLNIIPEIPQDSWNWVASGAALSGLSSTSLFSHSAEYAGLGN
;
A
#
# COMPACT_ATOMS: atom_id res chain seq x y z
N MET A 1 9.91 19.92 38.15
CA MET A 1 10.70 20.39 37.01
C MET A 1 9.71 20.73 35.91
N ALA A 2 9.61 22.01 35.55
CA ALA A 2 8.62 22.50 34.60
C ALA A 2 9.00 22.09 33.17
N SER A 3 7.99 21.64 32.41
CA SER A 3 8.05 21.39 30.96
C SER A 3 8.63 22.60 30.23
N PRO A 4 9.45 22.43 29.18
CA PRO A 4 9.86 23.54 28.34
C PRO A 4 8.60 24.18 27.75
N ILE A 5 8.41 25.45 28.08
CA ILE A 5 7.39 26.32 27.52
C ILE A 5 7.63 26.38 26.01
N ASP A 6 6.64 25.96 25.22
CA ASP A 6 6.51 26.31 23.81
C ASP A 6 6.65 27.84 23.70
N THR A 7 7.82 28.32 23.35
CA THR A 7 8.03 29.74 23.05
C THR A 7 7.12 30.10 21.89
N GLU A 8 6.10 30.91 22.19
CA GLU A 8 5.19 31.50 21.22
C GLU A 8 5.95 31.97 19.99
N MET A 9 5.58 31.41 18.84
CA MET A 9 6.01 31.88 17.53
C MET A 9 5.63 33.36 17.41
N THR A 10 6.60 34.25 17.53
CA THR A 10 6.44 35.64 17.07
C THR A 10 6.10 35.59 15.58
N SER A 11 4.85 35.96 15.31
CA SER A 11 4.13 35.94 14.05
C SER A 11 4.89 36.60 12.89
N CYS A 12 5.39 35.82 11.92
CA CYS A 12 5.35 36.35 10.55
C CYS A 12 3.94 36.13 10.02
N THR A 13 3.24 37.20 9.67
CA THR A 13 1.92 37.13 9.02
C THR A 13 2.01 36.71 7.54
N CYS A 14 3.21 36.36 7.09
CA CYS A 14 3.59 36.08 5.71
C CYS A 14 3.67 34.58 5.37
N HIS A 15 3.26 33.70 6.29
CA HIS A 15 3.43 32.26 6.18
C HIS A 15 2.41 31.64 5.23
N HIS A 16 2.83 31.35 4.01
CA HIS A 16 2.06 30.50 3.11
C HIS A 16 2.39 29.05 3.43
N LYS A 17 1.45 28.34 4.05
CA LYS A 17 1.62 26.93 4.36
C LYS A 17 1.31 26.11 3.11
N LYS A 18 2.18 25.17 2.76
CA LYS A 18 1.92 24.19 1.69
C LYS A 18 1.81 22.81 2.28
N ALA A 19 1.00 21.96 1.64
CA ALA A 19 0.90 20.55 1.97
C ALA A 19 1.17 19.68 0.75
N PHE A 20 1.98 18.66 0.95
CA PHE A 20 2.13 17.54 0.03
C PHE A 20 1.44 16.34 0.66
N VAL A 21 0.38 15.84 0.04
CA VAL A 21 -0.38 14.70 0.55
C VAL A 21 -0.08 13.49 -0.30
N GLY A 22 0.43 12.42 0.32
CA GLY A 22 0.59 11.14 -0.30
C GLY A 22 -0.61 10.24 -0.01
N ILE A 23 -1.22 9.71 -1.07
CA ILE A 23 -2.32 8.75 -0.99
C ILE A 23 -1.80 7.42 -1.52
N ASP A 24 -1.78 6.42 -0.66
CA ASP A 24 -1.59 5.03 -1.08
C ASP A 24 -2.94 4.37 -1.32
N MET A 25 -3.30 4.20 -2.58
CA MET A 25 -4.50 3.47 -3.00
C MET A 25 -4.15 1.98 -3.20
N GLY A 26 -3.93 1.23 -2.11
CA GLY A 26 -3.64 -0.20 -2.20
C GLY A 26 -4.84 -1.03 -2.69
N ALA A 27 -4.64 -2.33 -2.91
CA ALA A 27 -5.72 -3.23 -3.33
C ALA A 27 -6.65 -3.59 -2.15
N THR A 28 -6.06 -3.86 -0.99
CA THR A 28 -6.78 -4.27 0.23
C THR A 28 -6.94 -3.12 1.22
N HIS A 29 -5.93 -2.25 1.33
CA HIS A 29 -5.92 -1.13 2.26
C HIS A 29 -5.39 0.14 1.61
N ALA A 30 -5.97 1.28 2.00
CA ALA A 30 -5.50 2.60 1.63
C ALA A 30 -4.91 3.32 2.85
N GLY A 31 -4.01 4.28 2.61
CA GLY A 31 -3.44 5.12 3.66
C GLY A 31 -3.17 6.53 3.16
N ILE A 32 -3.19 7.50 4.07
CA ILE A 32 -3.03 8.92 3.73
C ILE A 32 -2.00 9.53 4.67
N SER A 33 -0.99 10.16 4.09
CA SER A 33 0.05 10.88 4.83
C SER A 33 0.24 12.28 4.26
N CYS A 34 0.69 13.21 5.07
CA CYS A 34 0.92 14.58 4.68
C CYS A 34 2.29 15.06 5.17
N ILE A 35 2.95 15.85 4.33
CA ILE A 35 4.06 16.70 4.71
C ILE A 35 3.59 18.15 4.63
N THR A 36 3.72 18.89 5.72
CA THR A 36 3.46 20.34 5.73
C THR A 36 4.78 21.10 5.80
N TYR A 37 4.83 22.22 5.09
CA TYR A 37 5.98 23.13 5.05
C TYR A 37 5.50 24.58 5.03
N VAL A 38 6.28 25.46 5.63
CA VAL A 38 6.00 26.89 5.71
C VAL A 38 7.00 27.66 4.85
N ASP A 39 6.52 28.24 3.75
CA ASP A 39 7.33 29.11 2.91
C ASP A 39 7.17 30.57 3.33
N CYS A 40 8.26 31.26 3.62
CA CYS A 40 8.27 32.69 3.96
C CYS A 40 9.09 33.46 2.92
N GLN A 41 8.46 33.89 1.84
CA GLN A 41 9.17 34.70 0.84
C GLN A 41 9.50 36.11 1.34
N ALA A 42 8.66 36.68 2.21
CA ALA A 42 8.80 38.06 2.68
C ALA A 42 9.98 38.28 3.65
N CYS A 43 10.35 37.27 4.43
CA CYS A 43 11.41 37.41 5.44
C CYS A 43 12.79 36.92 4.95
N GLY A 44 12.87 36.28 3.77
CA GLY A 44 14.11 35.70 3.25
C GLY A 44 14.73 34.61 4.13
N LYS A 45 14.06 34.22 5.23
CA LYS A 45 14.47 33.14 6.12
C LYS A 45 13.69 31.89 5.75
N LYS A 46 14.40 30.81 5.45
CA LYS A 46 13.81 29.48 5.38
C LYS A 46 13.34 29.11 6.78
N HIS A 47 12.04 28.91 6.95
CA HIS A 47 11.50 28.35 8.18
C HIS A 47 11.42 26.83 7.98
N ASP A 48 12.51 26.14 8.28
CA ASP A 48 12.70 24.69 8.01
C ASP A 48 11.88 23.77 8.93
N LYS A 49 10.64 24.14 9.25
CA LYS A 49 9.72 23.27 9.98
C LYS A 49 8.92 22.42 8.99
N VAL A 50 9.59 21.43 8.40
CA VAL A 50 8.92 20.32 7.73
C VAL A 50 8.30 19.44 8.81
N ARG A 51 6.99 19.18 8.71
CA ARG A 51 6.29 18.27 9.63
C ARG A 51 5.67 17.14 8.83
N HIS A 52 5.89 15.91 9.29
CA HIS A 52 5.21 14.73 8.78
C HIS A 52 4.01 14.41 9.67
N HIS A 53 2.91 14.06 9.02
CA HIS A 53 1.66 13.69 9.64
C HIS A 53 1.12 12.45 8.93
N THR A 54 0.89 11.36 9.66
CA THR A 54 0.02 10.29 9.17
C THR A 54 -1.42 10.71 9.45
N LEU A 55 -2.16 11.05 8.40
CA LEU A 55 -3.54 11.54 8.54
C LEU A 55 -4.53 10.40 8.76
N VAL A 56 -4.34 9.30 8.03
CA VAL A 56 -5.18 8.11 8.10
C VAL A 56 -4.29 6.88 8.05
N ASN A 57 -4.29 6.13 9.16
CA ASN A 57 -3.70 4.80 9.21
C ASN A 57 -4.46 3.84 8.29
N LYS A 58 -3.80 2.75 7.92
CA LYS A 58 -4.33 1.81 6.93
C LYS A 58 -5.76 1.38 7.22
N PHE A 59 -6.65 1.59 6.26
CA PHE A 59 -8.05 1.22 6.33
C PHE A 59 -8.46 0.42 5.09
N PRO A 60 -9.49 -0.43 5.17
CA PRO A 60 -9.92 -1.27 4.07
C PRO A 60 -10.34 -0.48 2.83
N VAL A 61 -9.96 -0.97 1.65
CA VAL A 61 -10.40 -0.42 0.36
C VAL A 61 -11.78 -0.96 0.03
N LEU A 62 -12.81 -0.15 0.29
CA LEU A 62 -14.22 -0.54 0.17
C LEU A 62 -15.05 0.50 -0.58
N LEU A 63 -15.95 0.01 -1.42
CA LEU A 63 -17.08 0.75 -1.96
C LEU A 63 -18.36 0.08 -1.50
N ALA A 64 -19.38 0.85 -1.13
CA ALA A 64 -20.75 0.37 -1.14
C ALA A 64 -21.25 0.32 -2.59
N TYR A 65 -21.98 -0.73 -2.89
CA TYR A 65 -22.60 -0.99 -4.17
C TYR A 65 -24.07 -1.32 -3.97
N ALA A 66 -24.96 -0.61 -4.65
CA ALA A 66 -26.39 -0.90 -4.69
C ALA A 66 -26.84 -1.10 -6.15
N TYR A 67 -27.64 -2.15 -6.37
CA TYR A 67 -28.29 -2.39 -7.65
C TYR A 67 -29.62 -1.63 -7.70
N ASP A 68 -29.66 -0.51 -8.40
CA ASP A 68 -30.92 0.07 -8.87
C ASP A 68 -31.14 -0.33 -10.34
N SER A 69 -32.39 -0.59 -10.67
CA SER A 69 -32.96 -1.05 -11.94
C SER A 69 -32.48 -0.37 -13.24
N SER A 70 -31.68 0.69 -13.18
CA SER A 70 -31.13 1.37 -14.36
C SER A 70 -29.62 1.60 -14.37
N ARG A 71 -28.97 1.78 -13.21
CA ARG A 71 -27.51 1.95 -13.08
C ARG A 71 -27.02 1.55 -11.69
N PRO A 72 -25.82 0.97 -11.59
CA PRO A 72 -25.19 0.70 -10.30
C PRO A 72 -24.75 2.01 -9.64
N ALA A 73 -25.03 2.13 -8.35
CA ALA A 73 -24.59 3.28 -7.56
C ALA A 73 -23.42 2.86 -6.67
N PHE A 74 -22.35 3.65 -6.71
CA PHE A 74 -21.17 3.47 -5.86
C PHE A 74 -21.03 4.60 -4.85
N ARG A 75 -20.67 4.23 -3.63
CA ARG A 75 -20.41 5.17 -2.54
C ARG A 75 -19.16 4.74 -1.78
N PHE A 76 -18.30 5.70 -1.46
CA PHE A 76 -17.14 5.45 -0.61
C PHE A 76 -17.57 5.06 0.81
N VAL A 77 -16.89 4.07 1.39
CA VAL A 77 -17.16 3.56 2.73
C VAL A 77 -15.85 3.22 3.44
N GLU A 78 -15.64 3.76 4.63
CA GLU A 78 -14.44 3.47 5.43
C GLU A 78 -14.48 2.09 6.10
N THR A 79 -15.67 1.65 6.55
CA THR A 79 -15.85 0.36 7.23
C THR A 79 -17.16 -0.31 6.83
N LYS A 80 -17.20 -1.65 6.82
CA LYS A 80 -18.42 -2.41 6.52
C LYS A 80 -19.61 -2.08 7.42
N GLY A 81 -19.37 -1.51 8.62
CA GLY A 81 -20.43 -1.07 9.53
C GLY A 81 -21.26 0.10 9.01
N ASN A 82 -20.78 0.82 7.99
CA ASN A 82 -21.43 1.99 7.42
C ASN A 82 -22.23 1.69 6.12
N LEU A 83 -22.52 0.41 5.85
CA LEU A 83 -23.37 -0.01 4.73
C LEU A 83 -24.85 0.15 5.07
N TYR A 84 -25.65 0.58 4.10
CA TYR A 84 -27.11 0.51 4.18
C TYR A 84 -27.60 -0.92 3.94
N HIS A 85 -28.82 -1.23 4.41
CA HIS A 85 -29.39 -2.58 4.32
C HIS A 85 -29.53 -3.14 2.88
N HIS A 86 -29.50 -2.29 1.86
CA HIS A 86 -29.61 -2.66 0.45
C HIS A 86 -28.27 -2.58 -0.30
N GLU A 87 -27.19 -2.22 0.39
CA GLU A 87 -25.85 -2.11 -0.19
C GLU A 87 -25.01 -3.36 0.12
N THR A 88 -24.15 -3.70 -0.82
CA THR A 88 -23.11 -4.71 -0.69
C THR A 88 -21.75 -4.03 -0.66
N ALA A 89 -20.83 -4.49 0.19
CA ALA A 89 -19.44 -4.04 0.14
C ALA A 89 -18.72 -4.68 -1.05
N LEU A 90 -18.12 -3.83 -1.87
CA LEU A 90 -17.21 -4.18 -2.94
C LEU A 90 -15.77 -3.88 -2.49
N SER A 91 -15.04 -4.94 -2.18
CA SER A 91 -13.61 -4.91 -1.83
C SER A 91 -12.73 -5.30 -3.01
N ASN A 92 -11.44 -4.97 -2.94
CA ASN A 92 -10.42 -5.42 -3.92
C ASN A 92 -10.72 -5.03 -5.38
N PHE A 93 -11.57 -4.03 -5.62
CA PHE A 93 -11.93 -3.60 -6.98
C PHE A 93 -10.75 -3.03 -7.78
N LYS A 94 -9.61 -2.72 -7.15
CA LYS A 94 -8.35 -2.42 -7.83
C LYS A 94 -7.88 -3.58 -8.73
N LEU A 95 -8.35 -4.81 -8.47
CA LEU A 95 -8.17 -5.99 -9.35
C LEU A 95 -8.90 -5.88 -10.69
N LEU A 96 -9.82 -4.94 -10.84
CA LEU A 96 -10.59 -4.75 -12.08
C LEU A 96 -9.90 -3.78 -13.04
N LEU A 97 -8.80 -3.14 -12.62
CA LEU A 97 -8.08 -2.17 -13.45
C LEU A 97 -7.23 -2.82 -14.54
N PRO A 98 -6.48 -3.92 -14.30
CA PRO A 98 -5.76 -4.62 -15.36
C PRO A 98 -6.67 -5.51 -16.20
N GLU A 99 -6.30 -5.73 -17.46
CA GLU A 99 -6.97 -6.69 -18.34
C GLU A 99 -6.86 -8.13 -17.81
N MET A 100 -7.90 -8.94 -18.04
CA MET A 100 -7.91 -10.36 -17.66
C MET A 100 -6.73 -11.14 -18.26
N ASP A 101 -6.30 -10.81 -19.47
CA ASP A 101 -5.14 -11.45 -20.11
C ASP A 101 -3.85 -11.18 -19.35
N SER A 102 -3.73 -10.00 -18.71
CA SER A 102 -2.59 -9.69 -17.84
C SER A 102 -2.57 -10.61 -16.61
N TYR A 103 -3.74 -11.00 -16.09
CA TYR A 103 -3.86 -11.97 -15.00
C TYR A 103 -3.52 -13.38 -15.45
N GLN A 104 -4.03 -13.83 -16.60
CA GLN A 104 -3.78 -15.19 -17.10
C GLN A 104 -2.29 -15.45 -17.38
N ASN A 105 -1.56 -14.43 -17.84
CA ASN A 105 -0.15 -14.54 -18.14
C ASN A 105 0.76 -14.56 -16.90
N GLN A 106 0.31 -14.02 -15.77
CA GLN A 106 1.15 -13.86 -14.56
C GLN A 106 0.65 -14.63 -13.34
N CYS A 107 -0.63 -14.99 -13.30
CA CYS A 107 -1.21 -15.77 -12.23
C CYS A 107 -1.33 -17.23 -12.66
N HIS A 108 -0.61 -18.12 -11.97
CA HIS A 108 -0.63 -19.55 -12.26
C HIS A 108 -1.73 -20.32 -11.50
N THR A 109 -2.68 -19.62 -10.88
CA THR A 109 -3.67 -20.25 -10.01
C THR A 109 -5.08 -19.95 -10.47
N GLU A 110 -5.75 -20.98 -10.99
CA GLU A 110 -7.14 -20.97 -11.45
C GLU A 110 -8.10 -20.35 -10.42
N ALA A 111 -7.88 -20.62 -9.14
CA ALA A 111 -8.70 -20.07 -8.06
C ALA A 111 -8.74 -18.54 -8.09
N ILE A 112 -7.60 -17.86 -8.25
CA ILE A 112 -7.54 -16.40 -8.27
C ILE A 112 -8.25 -15.85 -9.49
N ILE A 113 -8.06 -16.49 -10.65
CA ILE A 113 -8.78 -16.11 -11.87
C ILE A 113 -10.29 -16.21 -11.62
N GLN A 114 -10.76 -17.25 -10.94
CA GLN A 114 -12.16 -17.38 -10.54
C GLN A 114 -12.61 -16.30 -9.54
N TYR A 115 -11.76 -15.92 -8.59
CA TYR A 115 -12.05 -14.84 -7.64
C TYR A 115 -12.17 -13.48 -8.32
N ILE A 116 -11.23 -13.16 -9.22
CA ILE A 116 -11.27 -11.95 -10.03
C ILE A 116 -12.50 -12.01 -10.92
N ASN A 117 -12.72 -13.11 -11.64
CA ASN A 117 -13.91 -13.29 -12.47
C ASN A 117 -15.19 -13.11 -11.68
N LYS A 118 -15.32 -13.64 -10.47
CA LYS A 118 -16.49 -13.42 -9.60
C LYS A 118 -16.68 -11.93 -9.31
N THR A 119 -15.62 -11.25 -8.89
CA THR A 119 -15.62 -9.80 -8.61
C THR A 119 -15.95 -8.98 -9.85
N THR A 120 -15.43 -9.38 -11.02
CA THR A 120 -15.70 -8.79 -12.34
C THR A 120 -17.12 -9.11 -12.82
N LEU A 121 -17.63 -10.31 -12.58
CA LEU A 121 -18.97 -10.76 -12.96
C LEU A 121 -20.04 -9.98 -12.23
N ASP A 122 -19.84 -9.74 -10.92
CA ASP A 122 -20.75 -8.99 -10.07
C ASP A 122 -20.90 -7.51 -10.51
N VAL A 123 -19.93 -6.99 -11.28
CA VAL A 123 -19.82 -5.55 -11.62
C VAL A 123 -19.89 -5.28 -13.14
N ALA A 124 -19.06 -5.95 -13.94
CA ALA A 124 -18.76 -5.60 -15.31
C ALA A 124 -19.70 -6.23 -16.36
N THR A 125 -20.35 -7.36 -16.07
CA THR A 125 -21.22 -8.06 -17.05
C THR A 125 -22.41 -7.23 -17.54
N HIS A 126 -22.71 -6.12 -16.86
CA HIS A 126 -23.87 -5.30 -17.19
C HIS A 126 -23.51 -3.93 -17.81
N HIS A 127 -22.25 -3.45 -17.74
CA HIS A 127 -21.96 -2.02 -17.98
C HIS A 127 -20.62 -1.64 -18.67
N GLY A 128 -19.71 -2.58 -18.98
CA GLY A 128 -18.46 -2.31 -19.72
C GLY A 128 -17.42 -1.46 -18.97
N HIS A 129 -16.29 -1.08 -19.60
CA HIS A 129 -15.14 -0.39 -18.96
C HIS A 129 -15.48 0.92 -18.24
N GLY A 130 -16.54 1.62 -18.67
CA GLY A 130 -16.96 2.88 -18.04
C GLY A 130 -17.31 2.74 -16.56
N ILE A 131 -17.76 1.56 -16.12
CA ILE A 131 -18.09 1.32 -14.71
C ILE A 131 -16.86 1.28 -13.81
N VAL A 132 -15.74 0.75 -14.30
CA VAL A 132 -14.49 0.66 -13.53
C VAL A 132 -13.94 2.07 -13.28
N VAL A 133 -13.98 2.93 -14.30
CA VAL A 133 -13.59 4.34 -14.18
C VAL A 133 -14.49 5.04 -13.16
N GLU A 134 -15.80 4.84 -13.22
CA GLU A 134 -16.74 5.42 -12.26
C GLU A 134 -16.46 4.95 -10.82
N MET A 135 -16.20 3.66 -10.61
CA MET A 135 -15.86 3.11 -9.31
C MET A 135 -14.60 3.73 -8.72
N VAL A 136 -13.52 3.76 -9.51
CA VAL A 136 -12.24 4.31 -9.09
C VAL A 136 -12.39 5.80 -8.79
N LYS A 137 -13.11 6.54 -9.65
CA LYS A 137 -13.44 7.95 -9.41
C LYS A 137 -14.20 8.13 -8.09
N LYS A 138 -15.28 7.36 -7.86
CA LYS A 138 -16.09 7.46 -6.63
C LYS A 138 -15.29 7.13 -5.38
N TYR A 139 -14.36 6.19 -5.48
CA TYR A 139 -13.44 5.88 -4.39
C TYR A 139 -12.47 7.04 -4.14
N LEU A 140 -11.84 7.57 -5.19
CA LEU A 140 -10.92 8.71 -5.08
C LEU A 140 -11.60 9.98 -4.56
N ASP A 141 -12.83 10.29 -5.01
CA ASP A 141 -13.66 11.38 -4.48
C ASP A 141 -13.83 11.23 -2.96
N GLY A 142 -14.15 10.02 -2.49
CA GLY A 142 -14.27 9.70 -1.07
C GLY A 142 -12.96 9.85 -0.29
N LEU A 143 -11.85 9.34 -0.85
CA LEU A 143 -10.51 9.49 -0.26
C LEU A 143 -10.09 10.95 -0.12
N ILE A 144 -10.37 11.77 -1.13
CA ILE A 144 -10.05 13.21 -1.11
C ILE A 144 -10.90 13.91 -0.05
N ASN A 145 -12.19 13.61 0.06
CA ASN A 145 -13.03 14.19 1.10
C ASN A 145 -12.55 13.80 2.51
N LEU A 146 -12.21 12.52 2.73
CA LEU A 146 -11.66 12.05 4.00
C LEU A 146 -10.31 12.73 4.32
N MET A 147 -9.43 12.86 3.32
CA MET A 147 -8.18 13.61 3.45
C MET A 147 -8.44 15.05 3.88
N LEU A 148 -9.36 15.75 3.24
CA LEU A 148 -9.68 17.16 3.55
C LEU A 148 -10.20 17.31 4.99
N GLU A 149 -11.07 16.40 5.43
CA GLU A 149 -11.55 16.35 6.82
C GLU A 149 -10.36 16.20 7.80
N LYS A 150 -9.48 15.21 7.57
CA LYS A 150 -8.34 14.95 8.47
C LYS A 150 -7.27 16.03 8.40
N MET A 151 -7.10 16.69 7.26
CA MET A 151 -6.24 17.87 7.11
C MET A 151 -6.75 19.05 7.93
N ALA A 152 -8.06 19.30 7.95
CA ALA A 152 -8.64 20.38 8.75
C ALA A 152 -8.41 20.16 10.26
N GLU A 153 -8.42 18.91 10.72
CA GLU A 153 -8.10 18.53 12.10
C GLU A 153 -6.59 18.64 12.41
N THR A 154 -5.73 18.12 11.52
CA THR A 154 -4.31 17.92 11.82
C THR A 154 -3.43 19.13 11.50
N ALA A 155 -3.78 19.88 10.45
CA ALA A 155 -2.99 20.98 9.93
C ALA A 155 -3.87 22.20 9.61
N PRO A 156 -4.50 22.82 10.65
CA PRO A 156 -5.42 23.94 10.44
C PRO A 156 -4.73 25.13 9.75
N GLY A 157 -5.46 25.74 8.83
CA GLY A 157 -5.04 26.91 8.05
C GLY A 157 -4.26 26.61 6.77
N ILE A 158 -4.18 25.35 6.33
CA ILE A 158 -3.73 25.02 4.96
C ILE A 158 -4.94 25.11 4.03
N LEU A 159 -4.85 25.96 3.01
CA LEU A 159 -5.90 26.11 2.00
C LEU A 159 -5.82 24.99 0.97
N LYS A 160 -6.93 24.66 0.32
CA LYS A 160 -6.98 23.60 -0.70
C LYS A 160 -6.06 23.91 -1.88
N GLU A 161 -5.99 25.17 -2.30
CA GLU A 161 -5.07 25.65 -3.36
C GLU A 161 -3.57 25.47 -3.04
N ASP A 162 -3.24 25.19 -1.78
CA ASP A 162 -1.88 24.98 -1.32
C ASP A 162 -1.53 23.49 -1.16
N MET A 163 -2.48 22.62 -1.50
CA MET A 163 -2.35 21.17 -1.40
C MET A 163 -1.99 20.58 -2.77
N LYS A 164 -0.91 19.80 -2.78
CA LYS A 164 -0.55 18.93 -3.89
C LYS A 164 -0.68 17.48 -3.46
N ILE A 165 -1.44 16.70 -4.24
CA ILE A 165 -1.65 15.28 -3.97
C ILE A 165 -0.69 14.45 -4.82
N ILE A 166 -0.14 13.38 -4.25
CA ILE A 166 0.66 12.38 -4.93
C ILE A 166 -0.01 11.04 -4.69
N LEU A 167 -0.63 10.49 -5.74
CA LEU A 167 -1.30 9.20 -5.73
C LEU A 167 -0.32 8.09 -6.12
N THR A 168 -0.23 7.03 -5.33
CA THR A 168 0.61 5.88 -5.69
C THR A 168 -0.10 4.87 -6.57
N TYR A 169 0.68 4.14 -7.37
CA TYR A 169 0.17 3.07 -8.21
C TYR A 169 1.19 1.92 -8.33
N PRO A 170 0.76 0.66 -8.53
CA PRO A 170 1.66 -0.46 -8.73
C PRO A 170 2.38 -0.29 -10.06
N LYS A 171 3.68 -0.55 -10.10
CA LYS A 171 4.45 -0.34 -11.34
C LYS A 171 3.98 -1.25 -12.46
N PHE A 172 3.48 -2.42 -12.09
CA PHE A 172 2.81 -3.37 -12.98
C PHE A 172 1.73 -2.72 -13.89
N PHE A 173 1.06 -1.65 -13.44
CA PHE A 173 0.03 -0.96 -14.26
C PHE A 173 0.59 -0.34 -15.55
N GLN A 174 1.91 -0.18 -15.64
CA GLN A 174 2.58 0.39 -16.82
C GLN A 174 3.16 -0.66 -17.78
N SER A 175 3.25 -1.94 -17.39
CA SER A 175 4.11 -2.92 -18.09
C SER A 175 3.41 -3.87 -19.07
N SER A 176 2.13 -4.23 -18.90
CA SER A 176 1.49 -5.26 -19.73
C SER A 176 0.63 -4.71 -20.89
N THR A 177 -0.20 -3.69 -20.65
CA THR A 177 -0.96 -3.00 -21.72
C THR A 177 -1.12 -1.49 -21.49
N GLY A 178 -0.77 -1.01 -20.29
CA GLY A 178 -0.99 0.38 -19.87
C GLY A 178 -2.47 0.72 -19.64
N GLU A 179 -3.40 -0.23 -19.81
CA GLU A 179 -4.83 0.03 -19.66
C GLU A 179 -5.17 0.42 -18.20
N ALA A 180 -4.67 -0.33 -17.21
CA ALA A 180 -4.87 0.00 -15.79
C ALA A 180 -4.43 1.42 -15.45
N PHE A 181 -3.27 1.85 -15.98
CA PHE A 181 -2.77 3.21 -15.79
C PHE A 181 -3.62 4.26 -16.53
N THR A 182 -4.17 3.89 -17.69
CA THR A 182 -5.07 4.72 -18.48
C THR A 182 -6.41 4.92 -17.78
N LEU A 183 -7.06 3.84 -17.30
CA LEU A 183 -8.31 3.90 -16.54
C LEU A 183 -8.15 4.71 -15.25
N LEU A 184 -7.04 4.51 -14.53
CA LEU A 184 -6.72 5.33 -13.36
C LEU A 184 -6.58 6.82 -13.72
N SER A 185 -5.91 7.12 -14.84
CA SER A 185 -5.74 8.51 -15.30
C SER A 185 -7.07 9.14 -15.69
N GLN A 186 -7.92 8.41 -16.41
CA GLN A 186 -9.27 8.85 -16.75
C GLN A 186 -10.11 9.12 -15.50
N ALA A 187 -10.02 8.26 -14.48
CA ALA A 187 -10.73 8.48 -13.22
C ALA A 187 -10.26 9.77 -12.53
N ILE A 188 -8.95 10.05 -12.53
CA ILE A 188 -8.37 11.28 -11.98
C ILE A 188 -8.84 12.51 -12.77
N ASP A 189 -8.82 12.45 -14.10
CA ASP A 189 -9.22 13.56 -14.98
C ASP A 189 -10.70 13.95 -14.81
N LEU A 190 -11.53 13.02 -14.31
CA LEU A 190 -12.94 13.25 -14.03
C LEU A 190 -13.21 13.76 -12.61
N LEU A 191 -12.21 13.82 -11.72
CA LEU A 191 -12.39 14.31 -10.34
C LEU A 191 -12.73 15.79 -10.33
N ASP A 192 -13.64 16.18 -9.44
CA ASP A 192 -13.78 17.58 -9.08
C ASP A 192 -12.67 17.92 -8.08
N MET A 193 -11.66 18.63 -8.55
CA MET A 193 -10.48 18.97 -7.76
C MET A 193 -10.79 19.92 -6.60
N GLN A 194 -11.97 20.54 -6.53
CA GLN A 194 -12.39 21.42 -5.43
C GLN A 194 -11.33 22.46 -5.00
N GLY A 195 -10.51 22.95 -5.94
CA GLY A 195 -9.42 23.89 -5.66
C GLY A 195 -8.09 23.28 -5.23
N ILE A 196 -7.91 21.95 -5.25
CA ILE A 196 -6.61 21.28 -5.07
C ILE A 196 -5.67 21.64 -6.23
N LEU A 197 -4.39 21.91 -5.93
CA LEU A 197 -3.42 22.41 -6.91
C LEU A 197 -3.14 21.42 -8.04
N SER A 198 -2.80 20.18 -7.70
CA SER A 198 -2.57 19.09 -8.67
C SER A 198 -2.65 17.71 -8.01
N ILE A 199 -2.88 16.69 -8.84
CA ILE A 199 -2.65 15.28 -8.50
C ILE A 199 -1.54 14.76 -9.40
N ASP A 200 -0.42 14.40 -8.79
CA ASP A 200 0.68 13.70 -9.45
C ASP A 200 0.60 12.19 -9.14
N LYS A 201 1.31 11.38 -9.93
CA LYS A 201 1.36 9.93 -9.77
C LYS A 201 2.78 9.47 -9.45
N LEU A 202 2.95 8.50 -8.54
CA LEU A 202 4.25 7.93 -8.18
C LEU A 202 4.16 6.40 -8.05
N PRO A 203 5.11 5.60 -8.60
CA PRO A 203 5.12 4.16 -8.35
C PRO A 203 5.25 3.83 -6.84
N GLU A 204 4.52 2.82 -6.37
CA GLU A 204 4.49 2.43 -4.95
C GLU A 204 5.90 2.11 -4.40
N HIS A 205 6.69 1.30 -5.14
CA HIS A 205 8.07 0.98 -4.77
C HIS A 205 9.00 2.23 -4.67
N SER A 206 8.78 3.24 -5.52
CA SER A 206 9.54 4.50 -5.46
C SER A 206 9.18 5.30 -4.22
N ALA A 207 7.90 5.29 -3.84
CA ALA A 207 7.42 5.91 -2.63
C ALA A 207 8.01 5.19 -1.40
N ALA A 208 7.93 3.87 -1.35
CA ALA A 208 8.52 3.05 -0.28
C ALA A 208 10.02 3.33 -0.09
N LEU A 209 10.79 3.44 -1.18
CA LEU A 209 12.21 3.80 -1.10
C LEU A 209 12.43 5.20 -0.50
N LYS A 210 11.64 6.21 -0.92
CA LYS A 210 11.76 7.57 -0.38
C LYS A 210 11.48 7.60 1.12
N ALA A 211 10.46 6.88 1.57
CA ALA A 211 10.14 6.77 2.99
C ALA A 211 11.23 6.03 3.77
N SER A 212 11.73 4.90 3.27
CA SER A 212 12.79 4.14 3.97
C SER A 212 14.07 4.97 4.11
N LEU A 213 14.47 5.68 3.06
CA LEU A 213 15.63 6.60 3.10
C LEU A 213 15.43 7.81 4.01
N TYR A 214 14.19 8.15 4.37
CA TYR A 214 13.88 9.27 5.24
C TYR A 214 13.75 8.83 6.71
N PHE A 215 12.92 7.82 6.99
CA PHE A 215 12.59 7.43 8.37
C PHE A 215 13.59 6.46 9.02
N ALA A 216 14.26 5.63 8.24
CA ALA A 216 14.91 4.45 8.80
C ALA A 216 16.30 4.65 9.40
N GLY A 217 16.89 5.82 9.20
CA GLY A 217 18.18 6.16 9.80
C GLY A 217 18.75 7.48 9.31
N GLY A 218 17.89 8.34 8.73
CA GLY A 218 18.24 9.67 8.25
C GLY A 218 19.51 9.70 7.40
N ASP A 219 20.39 10.64 7.71
CA ASP A 219 21.62 10.85 6.95
C ASP A 219 22.61 9.70 7.13
N LEU A 220 22.76 9.14 8.33
CA LEU A 220 23.71 8.05 8.56
C LEU A 220 23.42 6.87 7.62
N TRP A 221 22.13 6.52 7.51
CA TRP A 221 21.67 5.48 6.61
C TRP A 221 21.99 5.77 5.14
N ARG A 222 21.69 6.99 4.68
CA ARG A 222 21.99 7.44 3.31
C ARG A 222 23.50 7.38 3.02
N HIS A 223 24.33 7.77 3.97
CA HIS A 223 25.79 7.73 3.82
C HIS A 223 26.30 6.28 3.74
N GLN A 224 25.77 5.36 4.55
CA GLN A 224 26.13 3.93 4.47
C GLN A 224 25.70 3.29 3.13
N MET A 225 24.57 3.75 2.59
CA MET A 225 24.02 3.30 1.32
C MET A 225 24.50 4.13 0.11
N ALA A 226 25.40 5.10 0.30
CA ALA A 226 25.94 5.89 -0.81
C ALA A 226 26.57 4.98 -1.90
N ASN A 227 26.17 5.19 -3.16
CA ASN A 227 26.54 4.38 -4.32
C ASN A 227 26.19 2.88 -4.21
N ALA A 228 25.38 2.48 -3.21
CA ALA A 228 24.97 1.11 -3.04
C ALA A 228 23.83 0.75 -3.98
N TRP A 229 23.77 -0.54 -4.31
CA TRP A 229 22.62 -1.16 -4.92
C TRP A 229 21.69 -1.69 -3.84
N VAL A 230 20.39 -1.47 -3.97
CA VAL A 230 19.38 -2.00 -3.06
C VAL A 230 18.22 -2.56 -3.86
N VAL A 231 17.66 -3.67 -3.40
CA VAL A 231 16.38 -4.16 -3.91
C VAL A 231 15.28 -3.61 -3.03
N VAL A 232 14.25 -3.03 -3.63
CA VAL A 232 13.03 -2.61 -2.93
C VAL A 232 11.91 -3.51 -3.40
N ALA A 233 11.32 -4.30 -2.51
CA ALA A 233 10.15 -5.12 -2.80
C ALA A 233 8.94 -4.58 -2.04
N ASP A 234 7.96 -4.08 -2.77
CA ASP A 234 6.65 -3.78 -2.23
C ASP A 234 5.76 -5.02 -2.30
N CYS A 235 5.50 -5.59 -1.12
CA CYS A 235 4.68 -6.76 -0.92
C CYS A 235 3.26 -6.32 -0.55
N GLY A 236 2.48 -5.96 -1.57
CA GLY A 236 1.14 -5.45 -1.44
C GLY A 236 0.08 -6.53 -1.21
N GLY A 237 -1.19 -6.10 -1.28
CA GLY A 237 -2.34 -7.01 -1.24
C GLY A 237 -2.49 -7.85 -2.52
N MET A 238 -2.15 -7.28 -3.67
CA MET A 238 -2.38 -7.91 -4.98
C MET A 238 -1.08 -8.14 -5.74
N THR A 239 -0.20 -7.15 -5.72
CA THR A 239 1.04 -7.11 -6.48
C THR A 239 2.23 -7.27 -5.56
N ILE A 240 3.26 -7.92 -6.08
CA ILE A 240 4.63 -7.86 -5.57
C ILE A 240 5.43 -7.10 -6.62
N ASP A 241 5.89 -5.90 -6.29
CA ASP A 241 6.72 -5.08 -7.16
C ASP A 241 8.13 -4.99 -6.56
N ALA A 242 9.10 -5.68 -7.17
CA ALA A 242 10.50 -5.63 -6.79
C ALA A 242 11.31 -4.80 -7.78
N VAL A 243 12.16 -3.90 -7.28
CA VAL A 243 12.96 -2.99 -8.11
C VAL A 243 14.38 -2.88 -7.59
N LEU A 244 15.34 -2.92 -8.51
CA LEU A 244 16.74 -2.68 -8.24
C LEU A 244 17.08 -1.20 -8.43
N TYR A 245 17.53 -0.58 -7.36
CA TYR A 245 17.91 0.83 -7.31
C TYR A 245 19.39 1.01 -7.03
N ARG A 246 19.98 2.04 -7.65
CA ARG A 246 21.25 2.60 -7.21
C ARG A 246 21.00 3.85 -6.38
N ILE A 247 21.44 3.82 -5.13
CA ILE A 247 21.35 4.96 -4.22
C ILE A 247 22.49 5.92 -4.53
N PRO A 248 22.21 7.17 -4.90
CA PRO A 248 23.27 8.11 -5.23
C PRO A 248 24.10 8.45 -3.99
N ALA A 249 25.37 8.81 -4.21
CA ALA A 249 26.16 9.39 -3.13
C ALA A 249 25.61 10.78 -2.76
N PRO A 250 25.61 11.15 -1.46
CA PRO A 250 25.24 12.49 -1.04
C PRO A 250 26.09 13.55 -1.77
N ASN A 251 25.48 14.69 -2.09
CA ASN A 251 26.15 15.86 -2.69
C ASN A 251 26.78 15.63 -4.08
N THR A 252 26.38 14.61 -4.83
CA THR A 252 26.74 14.48 -6.25
C THR A 252 25.67 15.15 -7.12
N ALA A 253 26.07 15.59 -8.33
CA ALA A 253 25.12 16.09 -9.32
C ALA A 253 24.12 15.01 -9.78
N GLU A 254 24.40 13.73 -9.52
CA GLU A 254 23.49 12.61 -9.71
C GLU A 254 22.49 12.53 -8.55
N ASP A 255 21.64 13.55 -8.39
CA ASP A 255 20.70 13.64 -7.26
C ASP A 255 19.45 12.74 -7.44
N THR A 256 19.47 11.84 -8.44
CA THR A 256 18.34 10.98 -8.78
C THR A 256 18.70 9.51 -8.63
N THR A 257 17.88 8.79 -7.86
CA THR A 257 17.96 7.35 -7.76
C THR A 257 17.76 6.73 -9.14
N GLN A 258 18.74 5.95 -9.60
CA GLN A 258 18.65 5.32 -10.91
C GLN A 258 17.86 4.02 -10.80
N PHE A 259 16.85 3.91 -11.65
CA PHE A 259 16.08 2.69 -11.88
C PHE A 259 16.83 1.81 -12.88
N HIS A 260 17.02 0.53 -12.55
CA HIS A 260 17.75 -0.39 -13.43
C HIS A 260 16.91 -1.54 -13.95
N GLN A 261 16.23 -2.26 -13.06
CA GLN A 261 15.41 -3.41 -13.44
C GLN A 261 14.21 -3.54 -12.49
N LEU A 262 13.10 -4.00 -13.05
CA LEU A 262 11.84 -4.28 -12.35
C LEU A 262 11.51 -5.76 -12.54
N SER A 263 11.07 -6.39 -11.44
CA SER A 263 10.38 -7.67 -11.48
C SER A 263 9.05 -7.49 -10.75
N SER A 264 7.96 -7.56 -11.50
CA SER A 264 6.59 -7.42 -10.99
C SER A 264 5.87 -8.75 -11.13
N SER A 265 5.07 -9.10 -10.14
CA SER A 265 4.24 -10.30 -10.17
C SER A 265 2.92 -10.10 -9.45
N LEU A 266 1.91 -10.82 -9.88
CA LEU A 266 0.65 -10.96 -9.15
C LEU A 266 0.80 -12.07 -8.11
N GLY A 267 0.48 -11.78 -6.85
CA GLY A 267 0.73 -12.74 -5.77
C GLY A 267 0.90 -12.12 -4.40
N GLY A 268 -0.01 -11.22 -4.01
CA GLY A 268 0.07 -10.54 -2.72
C GLY A 268 -0.76 -11.18 -1.61
N GLY A 269 -1.03 -10.42 -0.56
CA GLY A 269 -1.77 -10.89 0.62
C GLY A 269 -3.19 -11.44 0.36
N VAL A 270 -3.83 -11.08 -0.76
CA VAL A 270 -5.12 -11.63 -1.20
C VAL A 270 -5.04 -13.12 -1.50
N TRP A 271 -3.89 -13.65 -1.94
CA TRP A 271 -3.74 -15.07 -2.24
C TRP A 271 -3.81 -15.90 -0.96
N VAL A 272 -3.19 -15.39 0.10
CA VAL A 272 -3.25 -16.00 1.43
C VAL A 272 -4.70 -16.01 1.93
N ASP A 273 -5.40 -14.87 1.79
CA ASP A 273 -6.80 -14.76 2.19
C ASP A 273 -7.70 -15.71 1.41
N GLN A 274 -7.45 -15.85 0.11
CA GLN A 274 -8.25 -16.70 -0.74
C GLN A 274 -8.09 -18.19 -0.42
N ALA A 275 -6.88 -18.64 -0.09
CA ALA A 275 -6.68 -20.03 0.31
C ALA A 275 -7.54 -20.38 1.53
N ILE A 276 -7.66 -19.45 2.49
CA ILE A 276 -8.48 -19.61 3.69
C ILE A 276 -9.97 -19.49 3.39
N ASP A 277 -10.39 -18.54 2.54
CA ASP A 277 -11.79 -18.43 2.10
C ASP A 277 -12.26 -19.71 1.40
N MET A 278 -11.45 -20.26 0.49
CA MET A 278 -11.76 -21.50 -0.21
C MET A 278 -11.89 -22.68 0.75
N TYR A 279 -10.93 -22.84 1.66
CA TYR A 279 -10.99 -23.88 2.68
C TYR A 279 -12.24 -23.74 3.55
N ALA A 280 -12.51 -22.52 4.04
CA ALA A 280 -13.69 -22.24 4.86
C ALA A 280 -14.98 -22.57 4.12
N ARG A 281 -15.11 -22.15 2.86
CA ARG A 281 -16.29 -22.44 2.03
C ARG A 281 -16.48 -23.93 1.79
N GLN A 282 -15.40 -24.66 1.49
CA GLN A 282 -15.47 -26.11 1.30
C GLN A 282 -15.89 -26.83 2.59
N HIS A 283 -15.31 -26.44 3.72
CA HIS A 283 -15.56 -27.08 5.00
C HIS A 283 -16.95 -26.76 5.55
N LEU A 284 -17.34 -25.48 5.57
CA LEU A 284 -18.64 -25.04 6.10
C LEU A 284 -19.84 -25.54 5.30
N ARG A 285 -19.68 -25.86 4.01
CA ARG A 285 -20.74 -26.50 3.20
C ARG A 285 -21.17 -27.86 3.74
N THR A 286 -20.28 -28.55 4.44
CA THR A 286 -20.55 -29.88 5.03
C THR A 286 -21.23 -29.80 6.40
N TRP A 287 -21.34 -28.61 6.97
CA TRP A 287 -21.89 -28.41 8.31
C TRP A 287 -23.42 -28.28 8.32
N PRO A 288 -24.08 -28.48 9.48
CA PRO A 288 -25.51 -28.20 9.64
C PRO A 288 -25.85 -26.77 9.23
N GLY A 289 -26.75 -26.61 8.26
CA GLY A 289 -27.11 -25.31 7.68
C GLY A 289 -26.19 -24.82 6.54
N GLY A 290 -25.21 -25.62 6.10
CA GLY A 290 -24.33 -25.27 4.97
C GLY A 290 -25.03 -25.17 3.61
N HIS A 291 -26.27 -25.67 3.50
CA HIS A 291 -27.13 -25.50 2.32
C HIS A 291 -28.01 -24.25 2.39
N ASP A 292 -28.17 -23.64 3.57
CA ASP A 292 -28.82 -22.34 3.70
C ASP A 292 -27.79 -21.28 3.30
N TYR A 293 -28.01 -20.65 2.14
CA TYR A 293 -27.08 -19.69 1.57
C TYR A 293 -26.78 -18.52 2.51
N SER A 294 -27.80 -17.98 3.20
CA SER A 294 -27.64 -16.81 4.06
C SER A 294 -26.82 -17.16 5.30
N LEU A 295 -27.14 -18.29 5.94
CA LEU A 295 -26.40 -18.78 7.10
C LEU A 295 -24.97 -19.19 6.73
N PHE A 296 -24.78 -19.81 5.57
CA PHE A 296 -23.47 -20.19 5.05
C PHE A 296 -22.57 -18.97 4.81
N GLU A 297 -23.03 -17.96 4.06
CA GLU A 297 -22.24 -16.76 3.79
C GLU A 297 -21.96 -15.95 5.06
N MET A 298 -22.92 -15.87 5.99
CA MET A 298 -22.69 -15.25 7.30
C MET A 298 -21.54 -15.93 8.06
N ARG A 299 -21.49 -17.26 8.09
CA ARG A 299 -20.40 -18.00 8.75
C ARG A 299 -19.06 -17.85 8.04
N VAL A 300 -19.05 -17.88 6.70
CA VAL A 300 -17.84 -17.59 5.93
C VAL A 300 -17.32 -16.19 6.28
N GLN A 301 -18.20 -15.19 6.33
CA GLN A 301 -17.83 -13.83 6.72
C GLN A 301 -17.25 -13.77 8.14
N GLN A 302 -17.85 -14.48 9.11
CA GLN A 302 -17.29 -14.58 10.47
C GLN A 302 -15.89 -15.21 10.50
N VAL A 303 -15.66 -16.29 9.73
CA VAL A 303 -14.35 -16.93 9.60
C VAL A 303 -13.32 -15.97 9.01
N MET A 304 -13.68 -15.25 7.96
CA MET A 304 -12.79 -14.31 7.30
C MET A 304 -12.50 -13.06 8.15
N ASP A 305 -13.49 -12.56 8.89
CA ASP A 305 -13.30 -11.44 9.82
C ASP A 305 -12.40 -11.82 11.01
N HIS A 306 -12.45 -13.07 11.46
CA HIS A 306 -11.54 -13.59 12.48
C HIS A 306 -10.14 -13.87 11.90
N TRP A 307 -10.06 -14.42 10.69
CA TRP A 307 -8.80 -14.60 9.96
C TRP A 307 -8.04 -13.29 9.82
N HIS A 308 -8.69 -12.22 9.36
CA HIS A 308 -8.04 -10.92 9.14
C HIS A 308 -7.60 -10.21 10.42
N ARG A 309 -8.34 -10.40 11.53
CA ARG A 309 -8.09 -9.67 12.78
C ARG A 309 -7.20 -10.41 13.77
N VAL A 310 -7.23 -11.73 13.75
CA VAL A 310 -6.59 -12.56 14.80
C VAL A 310 -5.55 -13.48 14.18
N ILE A 311 -5.96 -14.33 13.24
CA ILE A 311 -5.06 -15.41 12.79
C ILE A 311 -3.95 -14.89 11.88
N LYS A 312 -4.29 -14.15 10.82
CA LYS A 312 -3.30 -13.72 9.82
C LYS A 312 -2.20 -12.86 10.42
N PRO A 313 -2.50 -11.79 11.19
CA PRO A 313 -1.47 -10.85 11.65
C PRO A 313 -0.47 -11.43 12.65
N GLU A 314 -0.89 -12.45 13.40
CA GLU A 314 -0.12 -13.06 14.48
C GLU A 314 0.23 -14.53 14.15
N PHE A 315 0.20 -14.92 12.87
CA PHE A 315 0.42 -16.31 12.50
C PHE A 315 1.88 -16.70 12.72
N GLU A 316 2.09 -17.64 13.64
CA GLU A 316 3.33 -18.38 13.80
C GLU A 316 3.10 -19.88 13.60
N PRO A 317 4.03 -20.60 12.94
CA PRO A 317 3.82 -21.98 12.51
C PRO A 317 3.80 -22.96 13.68
N ASP A 318 4.37 -22.61 14.84
CA ASP A 318 4.40 -23.48 16.02
C ASP A 318 3.24 -23.23 16.98
N ASP A 319 2.57 -22.08 16.86
CA ASP A 319 1.55 -21.64 17.79
C ASP A 319 0.22 -22.39 17.67
N ARG A 320 -0.43 -22.55 18.82
CA ARG A 320 -1.79 -23.10 18.86
C ARG A 320 -2.76 -22.02 18.40
N LEU A 321 -3.29 -22.19 17.20
CA LEU A 321 -4.26 -21.26 16.63
C LEU A 321 -5.59 -21.29 17.41
N PRO A 322 -6.18 -20.14 17.75
CA PRO A 322 -7.48 -20.09 18.39
C PRO A 322 -8.57 -20.56 17.42
N ALA A 323 -9.39 -21.51 17.86
CA ALA A 323 -10.57 -21.93 17.12
C ALA A 323 -11.68 -20.86 17.23
N LEU A 324 -12.44 -20.66 16.15
CA LEU A 324 -13.55 -19.71 16.12
C LEU A 324 -14.87 -20.41 16.46
N ALA A 325 -15.54 -19.96 17.52
CA ALA A 325 -16.90 -20.42 17.81
C ALA A 325 -17.91 -19.77 16.85
N LEU A 326 -18.67 -20.58 16.11
CA LEU A 326 -19.70 -20.15 15.15
C LEU A 326 -21.13 -20.37 15.66
N GLY A 327 -21.28 -20.60 16.98
CA GLY A 327 -22.55 -20.89 17.65
C GLY A 327 -22.98 -22.36 17.58
N ASN A 328 -23.96 -22.75 18.40
CA ASN A 328 -24.52 -24.11 18.46
C ASN A 328 -23.47 -25.22 18.65
N GLY A 329 -22.38 -24.93 19.38
CA GLY A 329 -21.28 -25.87 19.60
C GLY A 329 -20.40 -26.14 18.38
N LEU A 330 -20.54 -25.36 17.31
CA LEU A 330 -19.68 -25.45 16.12
C LEU A 330 -18.43 -24.60 16.31
N PHE A 331 -17.27 -25.19 16.04
CA PHE A 331 -15.96 -24.54 16.12
C PHE A 331 -15.24 -24.70 14.79
N PHE A 332 -14.74 -23.59 14.25
CA PHE A 332 -13.93 -23.59 13.04
C PHE A 332 -12.46 -23.58 13.42
N GLU A 333 -11.75 -24.63 13.00
CA GLU A 333 -10.31 -24.74 13.18
C GLU A 333 -9.59 -24.31 11.91
N TYR A 334 -8.51 -23.56 12.08
CA TYR A 334 -7.69 -23.11 10.96
C TYR A 334 -6.63 -24.17 10.65
N PRO A 335 -6.69 -24.82 9.47
CA PRO A 335 -5.71 -25.84 9.08
C PRO A 335 -4.32 -25.21 8.86
N ARG A 336 -3.37 -25.58 9.73
CA ARG A 336 -2.01 -25.04 9.72
C ARG A 336 -1.29 -25.30 8.40
N ASP A 337 -1.43 -26.49 7.83
CA ASP A 337 -0.83 -26.90 6.56
C ASP A 337 -1.32 -26.05 5.39
N VAL A 338 -2.61 -25.69 5.37
CA VAL A 338 -3.17 -24.77 4.35
C VAL A 338 -2.61 -23.37 4.52
N ILE A 339 -2.51 -22.85 5.76
CA ILE A 339 -1.93 -21.52 6.02
C ILE A 339 -0.46 -21.47 5.58
N ILE A 340 0.34 -22.44 6.02
CA ILE A 340 1.76 -22.56 5.66
C ILE A 340 1.93 -22.63 4.15
N LYS A 341 1.14 -23.47 3.47
CA LYS A 341 1.18 -23.56 2.02
C LYS A 341 0.85 -22.22 1.37
N ALA A 342 -0.19 -21.54 1.82
CA ALA A 342 -0.63 -20.27 1.25
C ALA A 342 0.45 -19.16 1.38
N PHE A 343 1.11 -19.08 2.54
CA PHE A 343 2.25 -18.18 2.71
C PHE A 343 3.45 -18.59 1.86
N ASN A 344 3.80 -19.89 1.82
CA ASN A 344 4.92 -20.38 1.03
C ASN A 344 4.75 -20.08 -0.46
N ASP A 345 3.54 -20.23 -0.99
CA ASP A 345 3.24 -19.91 -2.39
C ASP A 345 3.57 -18.42 -2.68
N VAL A 346 3.25 -17.50 -1.77
CA VAL A 346 3.59 -16.07 -1.91
C VAL A 346 5.07 -15.79 -1.66
N ILE A 347 5.70 -16.46 -0.69
CA ILE A 347 7.15 -16.36 -0.42
C ILE A 347 7.95 -16.81 -1.64
N GLU A 348 7.51 -17.84 -2.38
CA GLU A 348 8.13 -18.23 -3.66
C GLU A 348 8.07 -17.10 -4.68
N ILE A 349 6.94 -16.39 -4.81
CA ILE A 349 6.79 -15.26 -5.74
C ILE A 349 7.76 -14.14 -5.38
N ILE A 350 7.78 -13.72 -4.11
CA ILE A 350 8.69 -12.65 -3.65
C ILE A 350 10.15 -13.06 -3.82
N TYR A 351 10.48 -14.30 -3.44
CA TYR A 351 11.83 -14.85 -3.60
C TYR A 351 12.28 -14.81 -5.05
N ASN A 352 11.45 -15.23 -6.00
CA ASN A 352 11.80 -15.24 -7.41
C ASN A 352 12.05 -13.82 -7.94
N ALA A 353 11.18 -12.87 -7.59
CA ALA A 353 11.30 -11.47 -8.00
C ALA A 353 12.59 -10.83 -7.44
N VAL A 354 12.89 -11.05 -6.15
CA VAL A 354 14.13 -10.56 -5.52
C VAL A 354 15.35 -11.27 -6.10
N SER A 355 15.28 -12.59 -6.31
CA SER A 355 16.41 -13.38 -6.81
C SER A 355 16.81 -12.99 -8.23
N GLU A 356 15.84 -12.70 -9.09
CA GLU A 356 16.09 -12.21 -10.44
C GLU A 356 16.91 -10.91 -10.40
N LEU A 357 16.49 -9.95 -9.56
CA LEU A 357 17.13 -8.65 -9.43
C LEU A 357 18.49 -8.73 -8.73
N TRP A 358 18.64 -9.65 -7.78
CA TRP A 358 19.91 -9.86 -7.08
C TRP A 358 21.01 -10.37 -8.00
N HIS A 359 20.63 -11.10 -9.05
CA HIS A 359 21.53 -11.65 -10.06
C HIS A 359 21.47 -10.87 -11.40
N ALA A 360 20.86 -9.69 -11.41
CA ALA A 360 20.72 -8.86 -12.60
C ALA A 360 22.08 -8.59 -13.27
N ARG A 361 22.15 -8.86 -14.59
CA ARG A 361 23.32 -8.54 -15.41
C ARG A 361 23.41 -7.02 -15.56
N GLY A 362 24.53 -6.43 -15.16
CA GLY A 362 24.75 -4.97 -15.24
C GLY A 362 25.29 -4.34 -13.97
N LEU A 363 25.37 -5.09 -12.88
CA LEU A 363 25.98 -4.63 -11.63
C LEU A 363 27.52 -4.55 -11.67
N ASN A 364 28.18 -4.88 -12.79
CA ASN A 364 29.65 -4.90 -12.93
C ASN A 364 30.36 -5.70 -11.83
N GLY A 365 29.73 -6.79 -11.35
CA GLY A 365 30.24 -7.61 -10.25
C GLY A 365 29.93 -7.08 -8.85
N MET A 366 29.20 -5.96 -8.72
CA MET A 366 28.63 -5.53 -7.45
C MET A 366 27.39 -6.36 -7.11
N HIS A 367 27.12 -6.54 -5.82
CA HIS A 367 25.89 -7.13 -5.32
C HIS A 367 25.06 -6.07 -4.58
N PRO A 368 23.72 -6.19 -4.55
CA PRO A 368 22.92 -5.35 -3.69
C PRO A 368 23.36 -5.48 -2.23
N LYS A 369 23.41 -4.35 -1.51
CA LYS A 369 23.78 -4.32 -0.09
C LYS A 369 22.64 -4.76 0.83
N GLY A 370 21.41 -4.77 0.33
CA GLY A 370 20.25 -5.11 1.15
C GLY A 370 18.93 -5.13 0.39
N LEU A 371 17.91 -5.61 1.09
CA LEU A 371 16.53 -5.70 0.64
C LEU A 371 15.65 -4.81 1.52
N ILE A 372 14.98 -3.82 0.92
CA ILE A 372 13.92 -3.05 1.57
C ILE A 372 12.61 -3.77 1.27
N LEU A 373 11.93 -4.25 2.31
CA LEU A 373 10.56 -4.75 2.20
C LEU A 373 9.57 -3.67 2.61
N SER A 374 8.47 -3.57 1.87
CA SER A 374 7.38 -2.63 2.14
C SER A 374 6.02 -3.27 1.83
N GLY A 375 4.95 -2.57 2.14
CA GLY A 375 3.58 -3.06 1.93
C GLY A 375 3.03 -3.82 3.15
N GLY A 376 1.72 -4.08 3.11
CA GLY A 376 1.01 -4.70 4.22
C GLY A 376 1.38 -6.17 4.45
N LEU A 377 1.75 -6.90 3.38
CA LEU A 377 2.15 -8.30 3.51
C LEU A 377 3.55 -8.42 4.14
N ALA A 378 4.44 -7.46 3.89
CA ALA A 378 5.76 -7.42 4.51
C ALA A 378 5.72 -7.21 6.03
N GLN A 379 4.57 -6.85 6.61
CA GLN A 379 4.44 -6.74 8.07
C GLN A 379 4.41 -8.11 8.77
N GLN A 380 4.06 -9.17 8.03
CA GLN A 380 3.89 -10.52 8.59
C GLN A 380 5.25 -11.12 9.00
N GLU A 381 5.42 -11.43 10.29
CA GLU A 381 6.68 -11.94 10.86
C GLU A 381 7.08 -13.27 10.24
N TYR A 382 6.19 -14.26 10.25
CA TYR A 382 6.40 -15.52 9.56
C TYR A 382 6.88 -15.36 8.10
N LEU A 383 6.26 -14.46 7.32
CA LEU A 383 6.67 -14.23 5.94
C LEU A 383 8.09 -13.65 5.84
N LYS A 384 8.42 -12.65 6.68
CA LYS A 384 9.75 -12.03 6.71
C LYS A 384 10.82 -13.06 7.04
N ASP A 385 10.59 -13.87 8.08
CA ASP A 385 11.56 -14.83 8.58
C ASP A 385 11.82 -15.95 7.58
N GLN A 386 10.75 -16.54 7.03
CA GLN A 386 10.87 -17.59 6.02
C GLN A 386 11.50 -17.08 4.71
N LEU A 387 11.13 -15.87 4.27
CA LEU A 387 11.74 -15.25 3.09
C LEU A 387 13.24 -15.00 3.34
N LEU A 388 13.60 -14.42 4.49
CA LEU A 388 14.99 -14.10 4.83
C LEU A 388 15.84 -15.36 4.95
N GLU A 389 15.36 -16.40 5.64
CA GLU A 389 16.04 -17.69 5.75
C GLU A 389 16.32 -18.26 4.35
N LYS A 390 15.31 -18.25 3.49
CA LYS A 390 15.41 -18.78 2.14
C LYS A 390 16.37 -17.98 1.26
N LEU A 391 16.30 -16.65 1.31
CA LEU A 391 17.23 -15.75 0.60
C LEU A 391 18.67 -15.97 1.06
N ARG A 392 18.90 -16.09 2.38
CA ARG A 392 20.24 -16.37 2.94
C ARG A 392 20.79 -17.72 2.53
N ARG A 393 19.93 -18.73 2.45
CA ARG A 393 20.31 -20.08 2.05
C ARG A 393 20.65 -20.18 0.55
N LYS A 394 19.88 -19.49 -0.31
CA LYS A 394 19.95 -19.68 -1.77
C LYS A 394 20.72 -18.60 -2.53
N ILE A 395 20.81 -17.38 -2.00
CA ILE A 395 21.34 -16.22 -2.71
C ILE A 395 22.60 -15.68 -2.04
N ASP A 396 22.48 -15.16 -0.82
CA ASP A 396 23.60 -14.54 -0.10
C ASP A 396 23.41 -14.70 1.41
N ARG A 397 24.34 -15.42 2.06
CA ARG A 397 24.31 -15.69 3.51
C ARG A 397 24.32 -14.43 4.37
N ASN A 398 24.83 -13.32 3.85
CA ASN A 398 24.92 -12.03 4.54
C ASN A 398 23.77 -11.08 4.17
N LEU A 399 22.81 -11.53 3.35
CA LEU A 399 21.64 -10.73 3.01
C LEU A 399 20.87 -10.35 4.27
N ASN A 400 20.55 -9.06 4.37
CA ASN A 400 19.71 -8.51 5.42
C ASN A 400 18.54 -7.76 4.80
N ILE A 401 17.40 -7.82 5.50
CA ILE A 401 16.30 -6.89 5.27
C ILE A 401 16.67 -5.60 5.98
N ILE A 402 16.57 -4.51 5.25
CA ILE A 402 17.14 -3.24 5.62
C ILE A 402 16.16 -2.12 5.25
N PRO A 403 15.93 -1.15 6.14
CA PRO A 403 16.28 -1.18 7.57
C PRO A 403 15.56 -2.31 8.32
N GLU A 404 15.86 -2.48 9.61
CA GLU A 404 14.89 -3.13 10.49
C GLU A 404 13.59 -2.33 10.40
N ILE A 405 12.53 -3.02 9.96
CA ILE A 405 11.28 -2.40 9.56
C ILE A 405 10.60 -1.85 10.82
N PRO A 406 10.44 -0.52 10.98
CA PRO A 406 9.67 0.04 12.08
C PRO A 406 8.21 -0.42 11.99
N GLN A 407 7.52 -0.46 13.14
CA GLN A 407 6.10 -0.84 13.21
C GLN A 407 5.21 0.00 12.25
N ASP A 408 5.61 1.24 11.93
CA ASP A 408 4.85 2.14 11.04
C ASP A 408 5.16 2.00 9.54
N SER A 409 5.98 1.02 9.14
CA SER A 409 6.36 0.84 7.73
C SER A 409 5.19 0.53 6.80
N TRP A 410 4.05 0.10 7.34
CA TRP A 410 2.84 -0.10 6.58
C TRP A 410 2.38 1.19 5.87
N ASN A 411 2.68 2.37 6.41
CA ASN A 411 2.37 3.68 5.83
C ASN A 411 3.51 4.29 4.98
N TRP A 412 4.61 3.56 4.74
CA TRP A 412 5.75 4.10 4.00
C TRP A 412 5.42 4.49 2.56
N VAL A 413 4.55 3.76 1.88
CA VAL A 413 4.15 4.11 0.51
C VAL A 413 3.44 5.48 0.50
N ALA A 414 2.46 5.70 1.38
CA ALA A 414 1.78 7.00 1.49
C ALA A 414 2.74 8.11 1.96
N SER A 415 3.59 7.84 2.95
CA SER A 415 4.54 8.82 3.47
C SER A 415 5.60 9.21 2.44
N GLY A 416 6.10 8.24 1.68
CA GLY A 416 7.07 8.45 0.61
C GLY A 416 6.49 9.22 -0.56
N ALA A 417 5.21 9.03 -0.86
CA ALA A 417 4.48 9.83 -1.84
C ALA A 417 4.38 11.29 -1.39
N ALA A 418 4.03 11.53 -0.12
CA ALA A 418 4.01 12.88 0.46
C ALA A 418 5.41 13.54 0.40
N LEU A 419 6.46 12.80 0.81
CA LEU A 419 7.86 13.23 0.74
C LEU A 419 8.34 13.53 -0.69
N SER A 420 7.78 12.86 -1.70
CA SER A 420 8.14 13.13 -3.11
C SER A 420 7.72 14.53 -3.57
N GLY A 421 6.65 15.09 -2.98
CA GLY A 421 6.20 16.44 -3.26
C GLY A 421 7.26 17.49 -2.89
N LEU A 422 7.97 17.29 -1.78
CA LEU A 422 9.07 18.15 -1.36
C LEU A 422 10.25 18.14 -2.36
N SER A 423 10.56 17.02 -3.02
CA SER A 423 11.67 16.97 -4.01
C SER A 423 11.41 17.82 -5.27
N SER A 424 10.15 18.22 -5.52
CA SER A 424 9.82 19.20 -6.57
C SER A 424 10.03 20.65 -6.13
N THR A 425 10.32 20.88 -4.85
CA THR A 425 10.71 22.18 -4.30
C THR A 425 12.23 22.21 -4.07
N SER A 426 12.88 23.36 -4.24
CA SER A 426 14.33 23.56 -4.11
C SER A 426 14.92 23.31 -2.70
N LEU A 427 14.19 22.60 -1.83
CA LEU A 427 14.52 22.34 -0.43
C LEU A 427 15.42 21.11 -0.25
N PHE A 428 15.42 20.15 -1.19
CA PHE A 428 16.24 18.93 -1.06
C PHE A 428 17.72 19.12 -1.46
N SER A 429 18.09 20.21 -2.13
CA SER A 429 19.47 20.49 -2.53
C SER A 429 20.39 20.86 -1.35
N HIS A 430 19.89 20.91 -0.11
CA HIS A 430 20.64 21.26 1.09
C HIS A 430 20.35 20.32 2.28
N SER A 431 20.31 19.01 2.02
CA SER A 431 19.88 17.99 2.97
C SER A 431 20.76 17.80 4.22
N ALA A 432 21.88 18.53 4.38
CA ALA A 432 22.76 18.42 5.54
C ALA A 432 22.17 18.91 6.88
N GLU A 433 21.01 19.58 6.89
CA GLU A 433 20.42 20.20 8.09
C GLU A 433 19.18 19.47 8.67
N TYR A 434 18.73 18.35 8.08
CA TYR A 434 17.50 17.65 8.52
C TYR A 434 17.69 16.67 9.68
N ALA A 435 18.87 16.63 10.31
CA ALA A 435 19.28 15.69 11.35
C ALA A 435 18.53 15.80 12.70
N GLY A 436 17.49 16.65 12.83
CA GLY A 436 16.83 16.94 14.11
C GLY A 436 15.45 16.31 14.34
N LEU A 437 14.89 15.56 13.38
CA LEU A 437 13.47 15.11 13.44
C LEU A 437 13.27 13.61 13.72
N GLY A 438 14.36 12.87 13.97
CA GLY A 438 14.30 11.47 14.39
C GLY A 438 14.63 11.32 15.87
N ASN A 439 13.72 11.71 16.75
CA ASN A 439 13.63 11.30 18.16
C ASN A 439 12.22 11.54 18.70
#